data_AF-A0A0J5JIT9-F1
#
_entry.id   AF-A0A0J5JIT9-F1
#
_cell.length_a   1.000
_cell.length_b   1.000
_cell.length_c   1.000
_cell.angle_alpha   90.00
_cell.angle_beta   90.00
_cell.angle_gamma   90.00
#
_symmetry.space_group_name_H-M   'P 1'
#
loop_
_entity.id
_entity.type
_entity.pdbx_description
1 polymer ?
#
loop_
_entity_poly.entity_id
_entity_poly.type
_entity_poly.pdbx_seq_one_letter_code
_entity_poly.pdbx_strand_id
1 'polypeptide(L)'
;MLDERAKKVDEDRKEIAKEHSHKDEKGEAIVKNGNFDIKDMEAFREDVKELNEEELILEGGDHRELIRTMKQILAKFEEEEYDGQTSEIYDYLYDAFEVDQKETQTEKGAE
;
A
#
# COMPACT_ATOMS: atom_id res chain seq x y z
N MET A 1 -0.91 6.93 15.46
CA MET A 1 -0.36 7.32 14.13
C MET A 1 -0.48 6.20 13.11
N LEU A 2 0.33 5.13 13.14
CA LEU A 2 0.22 4.04 12.14
C LEU A 2 -1.09 3.24 12.28
N ASP A 3 -1.49 2.89 13.50
CA ASP A 3 -2.74 2.16 13.74
C ASP A 3 -3.99 2.96 13.32
N GLU A 4 -3.95 4.28 13.45
CA GLU A 4 -5.04 5.17 13.04
C GLU A 4 -5.11 5.28 11.51
N ARG A 5 -3.96 5.35 10.84
CA ARG A 5 -3.90 5.31 9.37
C ARG A 5 -4.35 3.96 8.84
N ALA A 6 -3.94 2.85 9.46
CA ALA A 6 -4.38 1.51 9.08
C ALA A 6 -5.90 1.38 9.17
N LYS A 7 -6.52 1.90 10.25
CA LYS A 7 -7.98 1.95 10.37
C LYS A 7 -8.63 2.78 9.27
N LYS A 8 -8.07 3.96 8.97
CA LYS A 8 -8.60 4.84 7.93
C LYS A 8 -8.56 4.18 6.55
N VAL A 9 -7.43 3.57 6.18
CA VAL A 9 -7.30 2.82 4.91
C VAL A 9 -8.31 1.66 4.84
N ASP A 10 -8.54 0.96 5.96
CA ASP A 10 -9.55 -0.10 6.05
C ASP A 10 -10.98 0.42 5.89
N GLU A 11 -11.28 1.62 6.40
CA GLU A 11 -12.57 2.28 6.23
C GLU A 11 -12.76 2.75 4.79
N ASP A 12 -11.77 3.44 4.21
CA ASP A 12 -11.77 3.92 2.83
C ASP A 12 -11.94 2.74 1.86
N ARG A 13 -11.23 1.63 2.08
CA ARG A 13 -11.39 0.39 1.29
C ARG A 13 -12.80 -0.19 1.36
N LYS A 14 -13.45 -0.12 2.53
CA LYS A 14 -14.85 -0.57 2.68
C LYS A 14 -15.82 0.38 1.96
N GLU A 15 -15.55 1.68 1.95
CA GLU A 15 -16.36 2.65 1.20
C GLU A 15 -16.26 2.40 -0.30
N ILE A 16 -15.04 2.26 -0.83
CA ILE A 16 -14.79 1.89 -2.24
C ILE A 16 -15.54 0.59 -2.58
N ALA A 17 -15.46 -0.42 -1.72
CA ALA A 17 -16.19 -1.67 -1.93
C ALA A 17 -17.72 -1.46 -1.99
N LYS A 18 -18.29 -0.59 -1.16
CA LYS A 18 -19.73 -0.27 -1.18
C LYS A 18 -20.13 0.50 -2.44
N GLU A 19 -19.31 1.43 -2.92
CA GLU A 19 -19.58 2.22 -4.12
C GLU A 19 -19.62 1.34 -5.38
N HIS A 20 -18.70 0.38 -5.44
CA HIS A 20 -18.61 -0.60 -6.53
C HIS A 20 -19.52 -1.80 -6.32
N SER A 21 -20.30 -1.88 -5.24
CA SER A 21 -21.25 -2.96 -5.01
C SER A 21 -22.59 -2.74 -5.72
N HIS A 22 -23.29 -3.84 -5.99
CA HIS A 22 -24.73 -3.81 -6.18
C HIS A 22 -25.41 -3.34 -4.88
N LYS A 23 -26.46 -2.53 -5.04
CA LYS A 23 -27.24 -2.00 -3.92
C LYS A 23 -28.57 -2.73 -3.80
N ASP A 24 -29.02 -2.95 -2.57
CA ASP A 24 -30.34 -3.50 -2.26
C ASP A 24 -31.45 -2.44 -2.41
N GLU A 25 -32.69 -2.83 -2.12
CA GLU A 25 -33.86 -1.94 -2.21
C GLU A 25 -33.82 -0.75 -1.23
N LYS A 26 -32.92 -0.77 -0.23
CA LYS A 26 -32.70 0.32 0.72
C LYS A 26 -31.53 1.22 0.31
N GLY A 27 -30.82 0.86 -0.77
CA GLY A 27 -29.64 1.58 -1.24
C GLY A 27 -28.33 1.13 -0.57
N GLU A 28 -28.34 0.05 0.20
CA GLU A 28 -27.16 -0.48 0.91
C GLU A 28 -26.44 -1.55 0.07
N ALA A 29 -25.13 -1.67 0.22
CA ALA A 29 -24.33 -2.64 -0.53
C ALA A 29 -24.72 -4.09 -0.19
N ILE A 30 -24.94 -4.91 -1.22
CA ILE A 30 -25.25 -6.32 -1.08
C ILE A 30 -23.98 -7.08 -0.65
N VAL A 31 -24.10 -7.91 0.39
CA VAL A 31 -23.02 -8.79 0.86
C VAL A 31 -23.42 -10.25 0.62
N LYS A 32 -22.60 -10.98 -0.15
CA LYS A 32 -22.76 -12.41 -0.42
C LYS A 32 -21.57 -13.17 0.17
N ASN A 33 -21.85 -14.17 1.02
CA ASN A 33 -20.82 -15.01 1.65
C ASN A 33 -19.74 -14.20 2.40
N GLY A 34 -20.12 -13.08 3.02
CA GLY A 34 -19.19 -12.19 3.73
C GLY A 34 -18.38 -11.25 2.84
N ASN A 35 -18.56 -11.31 1.52
CA ASN A 35 -17.92 -10.41 0.55
C ASN A 35 -18.94 -9.47 -0.08
N PHE A 36 -18.50 -8.26 -0.42
CA PHE A 36 -19.30 -7.33 -1.20
C PHE A 36 -19.59 -7.87 -2.61
N ASP A 37 -20.83 -7.73 -3.06
CA ASP A 37 -21.26 -8.12 -4.42
C ASP A 37 -20.85 -7.03 -5.41
N ILE A 38 -19.57 -6.99 -5.75
CA ILE A 38 -18.96 -5.97 -6.62
C ILE A 38 -19.51 -6.10 -8.04
N LYS A 39 -20.12 -5.02 -8.54
CA LYS A 39 -20.67 -4.92 -9.91
C LYS A 39 -19.58 -4.69 -10.95
N ASP A 40 -18.53 -3.96 -10.58
CA ASP A 40 -17.42 -3.57 -11.44
C ASP A 40 -16.09 -3.86 -10.72
N MET A 41 -15.53 -5.03 -11.04
CA MET A 41 -14.30 -5.50 -10.41
C MET A 41 -13.05 -4.80 -10.96
N GLU A 42 -13.12 -4.19 -12.16
CA GLU A 42 -11.97 -3.47 -12.72
C GLU A 42 -11.87 -2.10 -12.06
N ALA A 43 -12.96 -1.33 -12.03
CA ALA A 43 -12.98 -0.02 -11.35
C ALA A 43 -12.68 -0.17 -9.84
N PHE A 44 -13.21 -1.20 -9.19
CA PHE A 44 -12.87 -1.50 -7.79
C PHE A 44 -11.36 -1.73 -7.58
N ARG A 45 -10.71 -2.44 -8.51
CA ARG A 45 -9.27 -2.69 -8.41
C ARG A 45 -8.44 -1.43 -8.65
N GLU A 46 -8.87 -0.58 -9.57
CA GLU A 46 -8.21 0.70 -9.85
C GLU A 46 -8.27 1.62 -8.62
N ASP A 47 -9.45 1.81 -8.03
CA ASP A 47 -9.62 2.68 -6.87
C ASP A 47 -8.87 2.16 -5.63
N VAL A 48 -8.86 0.84 -5.42
CA VAL A 48 -8.06 0.22 -4.34
C VAL A 48 -6.56 0.39 -4.60
N LYS A 49 -6.14 0.32 -5.86
CA LYS A 49 -4.74 0.56 -6.22
C LYS A 49 -4.36 2.01 -5.94
N GLU A 50 -5.19 2.97 -6.34
CA GLU A 50 -4.98 4.40 -6.06
C GLU A 50 -4.88 4.67 -4.55
N LEU A 51 -5.78 4.09 -3.75
CA LEU A 51 -5.72 4.19 -2.28
C LEU A 51 -4.40 3.66 -1.70
N ASN A 52 -3.88 2.55 -2.24
CA ASN A 52 -2.62 1.97 -1.78
C ASN A 52 -1.38 2.75 -2.25
N GLU A 53 -1.48 3.44 -3.40
CA GLU A 53 -0.43 4.30 -3.94
C GLU A 53 -0.42 5.69 -3.27
N GLU A 54 -1.42 6.03 -2.43
CA GLU A 54 -1.46 7.27 -1.67
C GLU A 54 -0.23 7.39 -0.74
N GLU A 55 0.69 8.29 -1.08
CA GLU A 55 1.94 8.50 -0.35
C GLU A 55 1.69 8.88 1.12
N LEU A 56 2.12 8.01 2.04
CA LEU A 56 2.13 8.31 3.47
C LEU A 56 3.45 8.97 3.87
N ILE A 57 3.41 10.27 4.14
CA ILE A 57 4.55 10.99 4.69
C ILE A 57 4.61 10.74 6.21
N LEU A 58 5.62 9.97 6.65
CA LEU A 58 5.89 9.75 8.06
C LEU A 58 6.75 10.91 8.62
N GLU A 59 6.10 11.87 9.28
CA GLU A 59 6.80 12.94 9.99
C GLU A 59 7.23 12.48 11.39
N GLY A 60 8.52 12.18 11.57
CA GLY A 60 9.09 11.85 12.88
C GLY A 60 10.36 11.00 12.82
N GLY A 61 11.35 11.31 13.66
CA GLY A 61 12.64 10.61 13.71
C GLY A 61 12.55 9.17 14.22
N ASP A 62 11.56 8.86 15.06
CA ASP A 62 11.44 7.57 15.75
C ASP A 62 11.21 6.39 14.80
N HIS A 63 10.52 6.62 13.68
CA HIS A 63 10.26 5.57 12.69
C HIS A 63 11.47 5.30 11.78
N ARG A 64 12.45 6.21 11.74
CA ARG A 64 13.64 6.08 10.90
C ARG A 64 14.54 4.91 11.33
N GLU A 65 14.68 4.68 12.64
CA GLU A 65 15.50 3.59 13.16
C GLU A 65 14.85 2.22 12.92
N LEU A 66 13.53 2.13 13.06
CA LEU A 66 12.74 0.96 12.71
C LEU A 66 12.91 0.62 11.21
N ILE A 67 12.75 1.59 10.32
CA ILE A 67 12.90 1.43 8.87
C ILE A 67 14.31 0.94 8.49
N ARG A 68 15.35 1.54 9.09
CA ARG A 68 16.74 1.10 8.88
C ARG A 68 16.97 -0.33 9.35
N THR A 69 16.40 -0.71 10.48
CA THR A 69 16.51 -2.06 11.03
C THR A 69 15.81 -3.08 10.11
N MET A 70 14.63 -2.74 9.58
CA MET A 70 13.92 -3.60 8.62
C MET A 70 14.73 -3.83 7.34
N LYS A 71 15.36 -2.78 6.80
CA LYS A 71 16.28 -2.90 5.65
C LYS A 71 17.43 -3.88 5.93
N GLN A 72 18.08 -3.75 7.10
CA GLN A 72 19.15 -4.66 7.50
C GLN A 72 18.70 -6.10 7.68
N ILE A 73 17.44 -6.32 8.06
CA ILE A 73 16.87 -7.66 8.19
C ILE A 73 16.63 -8.23 6.79
N LEU A 74 15.99 -7.48 5.88
CA LEU A 74 15.72 -7.93 4.51
C LEU A 74 17.00 -8.26 3.73
N ALA A 75 18.08 -7.50 3.93
CA ALA A 75 19.38 -7.78 3.32
C ALA A 75 19.99 -9.12 3.79
N LYS A 76 19.64 -9.63 4.99
CA LYS A 76 20.12 -10.95 5.45
C LYS A 76 19.41 -12.11 4.76
N PHE A 77 18.28 -11.83 4.13
CA PHE A 77 17.46 -12.79 3.42
C PHE A 77 17.76 -12.82 1.91
N GLU A 78 18.70 -12.01 1.43
CA GLU A 78 19.11 -11.96 0.01
C GLU A 78 19.65 -13.31 -0.50
N GLU A 79 20.27 -14.10 0.39
CA GLU A 79 20.80 -15.43 0.05
C GLU A 79 19.73 -16.55 0.09
N GLU A 80 18.49 -16.25 0.48
CA GLU A 80 17.40 -17.23 0.43
C GLU A 80 16.79 -17.32 -0.98
N GLU A 81 16.61 -18.55 -1.47
CA GLU A 81 15.86 -18.77 -2.70
C GLU A 81 14.36 -18.59 -2.44
N TYR A 82 13.78 -17.54 -3.03
CA TYR A 82 12.35 -17.33 -3.09
C TYR A 82 11.81 -17.74 -4.45
N ASP A 83 10.64 -18.38 -4.48
CA ASP A 83 9.93 -18.70 -5.72
C ASP A 83 8.54 -18.05 -5.78
N GLY A 84 8.04 -17.92 -7.01
CA GLY A 84 6.71 -17.42 -7.31
C GLY A 84 6.41 -16.08 -6.63
N GLN A 85 5.23 -16.00 -6.01
CA GLN A 85 4.74 -14.80 -5.36
C GLN A 85 5.64 -14.32 -4.21
N THR A 86 6.40 -15.21 -3.58
CA THR A 86 7.30 -14.86 -2.47
C THR A 86 8.49 -14.06 -2.96
N SER A 87 9.02 -14.38 -4.15
CA SER A 87 10.08 -13.61 -4.80
C SER A 87 9.61 -12.21 -5.15
N GLU A 88 8.43 -12.08 -5.76
CA GLU A 88 7.86 -10.79 -6.13
C GLU A 88 7.62 -9.88 -4.91
N ILE A 89 7.19 -10.46 -3.78
CA ILE A 89 7.02 -9.74 -2.53
C ILE A 89 8.37 -9.31 -1.95
N TYR A 90 9.39 -10.18 -1.98
CA TYR A 90 10.72 -9.85 -1.50
C TYR A 90 11.32 -8.68 -2.28
N ASP A 91 11.30 -8.75 -3.62
CA ASP A 91 11.82 -7.69 -4.50
C ASP A 91 11.11 -6.36 -4.25
N TYR A 92 9.76 -6.39 -4.21
CA TYR A 92 8.96 -5.20 -3.93
C TYR A 92 9.32 -4.56 -2.57
N LEU A 93 9.47 -5.38 -1.53
CA LEU A 93 9.83 -4.88 -0.20
C LEU A 93 11.26 -4.32 -0.20
N TYR A 94 12.22 -5.03 -0.79
CA TYR A 94 13.61 -4.59 -0.86
C TYR A 94 13.72 -3.23 -1.57
N ASP A 95 13.08 -3.09 -2.73
CA ASP A 95 13.01 -1.84 -3.50
C ASP A 95 12.35 -0.70 -2.71
N ALA A 96 11.24 -0.98 -2.01
CA ALA A 96 10.55 0.01 -1.19
C ALA A 96 11.43 0.57 -0.05
N PHE A 97 12.44 -0.20 0.40
CA PHE A 97 13.40 0.21 1.42
C PHE A 97 14.73 0.76 0.84
N GLU A 98 14.93 0.75 -0.48
CA GLU A 98 16.05 1.43 -1.17
C GLU A 98 15.83 2.96 -1.31
N VAL A 99 15.53 3.64 -0.21
CA VAL A 99 15.27 5.09 -0.24
C VAL A 99 16.54 5.96 -0.29
N ASP A 100 17.74 5.37 -0.43
CA ASP A 100 19.01 6.09 -0.33
C ASP A 100 19.62 6.57 -1.67
N GLN A 101 18.94 6.45 -2.82
CA GLN A 101 19.52 6.87 -4.12
C GLN A 101 18.67 7.78 -5.02
N LYS A 102 17.62 8.43 -4.51
CA LYS A 102 17.17 9.68 -5.14
C LYS A 102 17.96 10.84 -4.53
N GLU A 103 19.23 10.93 -4.93
CA GLU A 103 19.93 12.21 -4.89
C GLU A 103 19.01 13.25 -5.52
N THR A 104 18.80 14.34 -4.79
CA THR A 104 18.06 15.51 -5.22
C THR A 104 18.79 16.15 -6.40
N GLN A 105 18.61 15.62 -7.62
CA GLN A 105 18.81 16.37 -8.84
C GLN A 105 17.59 17.27 -9.03
N THR A 106 17.62 18.41 -8.32
CA THR A 106 16.89 19.60 -8.76
C THR A 106 17.89 20.76 -8.68
N GLU A 107 18.73 20.78 -9.73
CA GLU A 107 19.23 21.96 -10.43
C GLU A 107 19.66 23.16 -9.56
N LYS A 108 20.93 23.15 -9.14
CA LYS A 108 21.72 24.40 -9.12
C LYS A 108 22.03 24.77 -10.57
N GLY A 109 21.32 25.76 -11.12
CA GLY A 109 21.58 26.26 -12.46
C GLY A 109 20.75 27.48 -12.84
N ALA A 110 21.05 28.63 -12.24
CA ALA A 110 20.78 29.93 -12.84
C ALA A 110 21.80 30.94 -12.26
N GLU A 111 22.96 31.02 -12.92
CA GLU A 111 23.77 32.24 -12.96
C GLU A 111 23.09 33.29 -13.85
#